data_AF-A0A653D980-F1
#
_entry.id   AF-A0A653D980-F1
#
_cell.length_a   1.000
_cell.length_b   1.000
_cell.length_c   1.000
_cell.angle_alpha   90.00
_cell.angle_beta   90.00
_cell.angle_gamma   90.00
#
_symmetry.space_group_name_H-M   'P 1'
#
loop_
_entity.id
_entity.type
_entity.pdbx_description
1 polymer ?
#
loop_
_entity_poly.entity_id
_entity_poly.type
_entity_poly.pdbx_seq_one_letter_code
_entity_poly.pdbx_strand_id
1 'polypeptide(L)'
;FSCVCVPGFTGQRCEHDIDDCLQNKCENNATCVDLINSYRCVCPPGYMGDQCQTRIPFCTPEYNPCKNNARCLDHGTGYSCECLPGFKGHNCSVNVDDCENHMCQNGATCVDGINDYTCKCNGDYSGKFCEITPQVAMMYPQTSPCQHHDCVHGVCFQPQGSIDYLCKCAPGYSGKRCEYLTSLSFTHNNSYVELEPLRTKPEANVTIIFATDKENGILMYDGHEAHLAVELFNGRIRVSYDVGNDPVSTMYSFEMVSDGNYHVAELIAIKKNFTLRVDGGAARSIINQGPLEYLKLSTPMYLGGISEGTGREAFERFHLRNLTSFHGCMKGVWINHKPVDFGNAQTQQKVQPGCGIVEADREEEELQQEEDIDEGMIGEPPAPPDPCQDNRCKHDSKCVPTVNDEYICKCRAGYKGKYCERPDDESPTCRKEQIREYYSENGCHSRKPLKMAKCIGTCGSSCCHARKSKRRKVRLICPDGTRFTKDVDIVRKCACTKKCY
;
A
#
# COMPACT_ATOMS: atom_id res chain seq x y z
N PHE A 1 50.07 -4.47 47.29
CA PHE A 1 49.02 -5.42 47.74
C PHE A 1 48.36 -5.98 46.48
N SER A 2 47.84 -7.21 46.51
CA SER A 2 47.19 -7.86 45.35
C SER A 2 46.06 -8.74 45.86
N CYS A 3 44.87 -8.63 45.27
CA CYS A 3 43.74 -9.51 45.57
C CYS A 3 43.85 -10.84 44.80
N VAL A 4 43.22 -11.91 45.32
CA VAL A 4 42.95 -13.14 44.56
C VAL A 4 41.55 -13.00 43.98
N CYS A 5 41.44 -12.98 42.65
CA CYS A 5 40.17 -12.76 41.97
C CYS A 5 39.37 -14.05 41.84
N VAL A 6 38.05 -13.91 41.94
CA VAL A 6 37.12 -14.98 41.54
C VAL A 6 37.21 -15.19 40.03
N PRO A 7 36.89 -16.39 39.52
CA PRO A 7 36.87 -16.63 38.07
C PRO A 7 36.02 -15.59 37.34
N GLY A 8 36.52 -15.10 36.20
CA GLY A 8 35.91 -14.01 35.43
C GLY A 8 36.46 -12.62 35.71
N PHE A 9 37.24 -12.38 36.77
CA PHE A 9 37.78 -11.04 37.07
C PHE A 9 39.30 -10.96 37.04
N THR A 10 39.82 -9.79 36.67
CA THR A 10 41.23 -9.45 36.61
C THR A 10 41.49 -8.03 37.16
N GLY A 11 42.76 -7.66 37.32
CA GLY A 11 43.19 -6.40 37.93
C GLY A 11 43.72 -6.54 39.36
N GLN A 12 44.35 -5.49 39.89
CA GLN A 12 44.99 -5.55 41.22
C GLN A 12 43.96 -5.63 42.36
N ARG A 13 42.73 -5.16 42.09
CA ARG A 13 41.56 -5.17 42.95
C ARG A 13 40.42 -6.04 42.41
N CYS A 14 40.65 -6.82 41.35
CA CYS A 14 39.62 -7.57 40.64
C CYS A 14 38.53 -6.65 40.05
N GLU A 15 38.95 -5.47 39.58
CA GLU A 15 38.08 -4.40 39.11
C GLU A 15 37.70 -4.52 37.62
N HIS A 16 38.30 -5.47 36.90
CA HIS A 16 38.06 -5.67 35.48
C HIS A 16 37.39 -7.02 35.25
N ASP A 17 36.25 -7.03 34.58
CA ASP A 17 35.66 -8.26 34.04
C ASP A 17 36.50 -8.75 32.85
N ILE A 18 36.66 -10.06 32.73
CA ILE A 18 37.36 -10.69 31.62
C ILE A 18 36.36 -10.83 30.48
N ASP A 19 36.63 -10.14 29.36
CA ASP A 19 35.78 -10.22 28.17
C ASP A 19 35.85 -11.63 27.55
N ASP A 20 34.83 -12.44 27.85
CA ASP A 20 34.63 -13.80 27.38
C ASP A 20 34.22 -13.84 25.89
N CYS A 21 33.92 -12.68 25.28
CA CYS A 21 33.62 -12.52 23.85
C CYS A 21 34.86 -12.28 22.98
N LEU A 22 36.07 -12.11 23.54
CA LEU A 22 37.31 -11.87 22.78
C LEU A 22 37.64 -12.98 21.77
N GLN A 23 37.19 -14.22 22.00
CA GLN A 23 37.34 -15.33 21.06
C GLN A 23 36.14 -15.57 20.15
N ASN A 24 35.07 -14.75 20.28
CA ASN A 24 33.75 -14.83 19.64
C ASN A 24 33.39 -16.22 19.08
N LYS A 25 32.80 -17.05 19.92
CA LYS A 25 32.34 -18.41 19.56
C LYS A 25 30.92 -18.43 18.97
N CYS A 26 30.32 -17.26 18.70
CA CYS A 26 29.00 -17.16 18.12
C CYS A 26 29.07 -17.29 16.60
N GLU A 27 28.26 -18.17 16.02
CA GLU A 27 28.22 -18.44 14.59
C GLU A 27 27.14 -17.61 13.86
N ASN A 28 27.11 -17.70 12.52
CA ASN A 28 26.07 -17.12 11.66
C ASN A 28 25.84 -15.61 11.86
N ASN A 29 26.89 -14.85 12.18
CA ASN A 29 26.82 -13.40 12.42
C ASN A 29 26.01 -13.02 13.68
N ALA A 30 25.92 -13.92 14.64
CA ALA A 30 25.33 -13.66 15.95
C ALA A 30 26.17 -12.69 16.79
N THR A 31 25.50 -11.97 17.68
CA THR A 31 26.14 -10.99 18.57
C THR A 31 26.52 -11.66 19.88
N CYS A 32 27.81 -11.63 20.23
CA CYS A 32 28.27 -12.13 21.53
C CYS A 32 27.99 -11.09 22.61
N VAL A 33 27.39 -11.54 23.72
CA VAL A 33 27.17 -10.74 24.92
C VAL A 33 28.01 -11.34 26.04
N ASP A 34 28.95 -10.53 26.52
CA ASP A 34 29.83 -10.85 27.64
C ASP A 34 29.04 -10.98 28.94
N LEU A 35 29.38 -11.99 29.74
CA LEU A 35 28.80 -12.25 31.05
C LEU A 35 29.95 -12.60 32.02
N ILE A 36 29.66 -12.67 33.31
CA ILE A 36 30.70 -13.02 34.28
C ILE A 36 31.12 -14.48 34.08
N ASN A 37 32.38 -14.70 33.65
CA ASN A 37 32.97 -16.02 33.45
C ASN A 37 32.16 -16.91 32.48
N SER A 38 31.45 -16.29 31.55
CA SER A 38 30.63 -16.94 30.53
C SER A 38 30.26 -15.96 29.41
N TYR A 39 29.69 -16.45 28.33
CA TYR A 39 29.15 -15.61 27.27
C TYR A 39 27.80 -16.17 26.80
N ARG A 40 26.99 -15.33 26.17
CA ARG A 40 25.78 -15.79 25.45
C ARG A 40 25.75 -15.21 24.04
N CYS A 41 25.25 -15.99 23.09
CA CYS A 41 25.05 -15.53 21.72
C CYS A 41 23.60 -15.08 21.51
N VAL A 42 23.43 -13.88 20.99
CA VAL A 42 22.13 -13.39 20.51
C VAL A 42 22.02 -13.78 19.04
N CYS A 43 21.17 -14.78 18.78
CA CYS A 43 21.02 -15.33 17.43
C CYS A 43 20.28 -14.39 16.50
N PRO A 44 20.74 -14.26 15.25
CA PRO A 44 19.98 -13.55 14.24
C PRO A 44 18.72 -14.34 13.86
N PRO A 45 17.71 -13.68 13.25
CA PRO A 45 16.49 -14.33 12.79
C PRO A 45 16.79 -15.57 11.94
N GLY A 46 16.11 -16.68 12.25
CA GLY A 46 16.28 -17.95 11.54
C GLY A 46 17.36 -18.88 12.10
N TYR A 47 18.04 -18.50 13.18
CA TYR A 47 19.07 -19.33 13.84
C TYR A 47 18.78 -19.55 15.33
N MET A 48 19.24 -20.67 15.85
CA MET A 48 19.06 -21.13 17.23
C MET A 48 20.28 -21.95 17.72
N GLY A 49 20.26 -22.29 19.01
CA GLY A 49 21.34 -22.96 19.72
C GLY A 49 22.23 -21.99 20.48
N ASP A 50 23.01 -22.51 21.44
CA ASP A 50 23.83 -21.69 22.36
C ASP A 50 24.88 -20.83 21.65
N GLN A 51 25.33 -21.27 20.47
CA GLN A 51 26.26 -20.56 19.60
C GLN A 51 25.60 -20.08 18.30
N CYS A 52 24.27 -20.18 18.19
CA CYS A 52 23.52 -19.85 16.97
C CYS A 52 23.96 -20.65 15.74
N GLN A 53 24.50 -21.85 15.97
CA GLN A 53 25.08 -22.74 14.96
C GLN A 53 24.02 -23.46 14.13
N THR A 54 22.79 -23.57 14.64
CA THR A 54 21.72 -24.35 14.02
C THR A 54 20.69 -23.42 13.39
N ARG A 55 20.37 -23.66 12.12
CA ARG A 55 19.26 -22.99 11.45
C ARG A 55 17.93 -23.52 12.00
N ILE A 56 16.97 -22.64 12.26
CA ILE A 56 15.62 -23.04 12.68
C ILE A 56 14.96 -23.78 11.50
N PRO A 57 14.54 -25.03 11.67
CA PRO A 57 13.91 -25.80 10.60
C PRO A 57 12.42 -25.43 10.54
N PHE A 58 12.13 -24.24 10.00
CA PHE A 58 10.76 -23.75 9.87
C PHE A 58 9.90 -24.76 9.10
N CYS A 59 8.60 -24.79 9.44
CA CYS A 59 7.61 -25.68 8.82
C CYS A 59 7.79 -27.17 9.13
N THR A 60 8.65 -27.52 10.08
CA THR A 60 8.64 -28.85 10.72
C THR A 60 7.54 -28.94 11.77
N PRO A 61 7.08 -30.15 12.16
CA PRO A 61 6.06 -30.31 13.21
C PRO A 61 6.43 -29.61 14.53
N GLU A 62 7.72 -29.51 14.84
CA GLU A 62 8.25 -28.88 16.05
C GLU A 62 8.33 -27.34 15.95
N TYR A 63 8.57 -26.81 14.74
CA TYR A 63 8.79 -25.38 14.49
C TYR A 63 7.86 -24.85 13.38
N ASN A 64 6.56 -25.16 13.47
CA ASN A 64 5.55 -24.60 12.58
C ASN A 64 4.88 -23.37 13.21
N PRO A 65 5.20 -22.15 12.75
CA PRO A 65 4.61 -20.92 13.27
C PRO A 65 3.18 -20.68 12.76
N CYS A 66 2.80 -21.30 11.63
CA CYS A 66 1.50 -21.10 11.01
C CYS A 66 0.38 -21.78 11.80
N LYS A 67 -0.72 -21.05 12.01
CA LYS A 67 -1.91 -21.50 12.74
C LYS A 67 -3.06 -21.81 11.79
N ASN A 68 -4.16 -22.35 12.34
CA ASN A 68 -5.41 -22.60 11.63
C ASN A 68 -5.26 -23.42 10.33
N ASN A 69 -4.40 -24.44 10.38
CA ASN A 69 -4.08 -25.30 9.23
C ASN A 69 -3.53 -24.56 8.00
N ALA A 70 -2.99 -23.36 8.18
CA ALA A 70 -2.30 -22.62 7.12
C ALA A 70 -1.06 -23.36 6.61
N ARG A 71 -0.75 -23.18 5.33
CA ARG A 71 0.41 -23.84 4.71
C ARG A 71 1.67 -23.02 5.01
N CYS A 72 2.62 -23.65 5.69
CA CYS A 72 3.91 -23.04 5.98
C CYS A 72 4.89 -23.20 4.81
N LEU A 73 5.60 -22.12 4.48
CA LEU A 73 6.68 -22.09 3.49
C LEU A 73 7.98 -21.65 4.17
N ASP A 74 9.03 -22.45 4.04
CA ASP A 74 10.36 -22.18 4.59
C ASP A 74 11.25 -21.50 3.53
N HIS A 75 11.84 -20.35 3.88
CA HIS A 75 12.63 -19.50 2.99
C HIS A 75 14.13 -19.48 3.31
N GLY A 76 14.63 -20.38 4.15
CA GLY A 76 16.01 -20.27 4.63
C GLY A 76 16.05 -19.58 5.99
N THR A 77 16.24 -18.28 6.00
CA THR A 77 16.40 -17.48 7.23
C THR A 77 15.08 -17.03 7.84
N GLY A 78 13.94 -17.44 7.27
CA GLY A 78 12.61 -17.07 7.73
C GLY A 78 11.53 -17.97 7.11
N TYR A 79 10.28 -17.61 7.32
CA TYR A 79 9.12 -18.35 6.85
C TYR A 79 8.02 -17.41 6.36
N SER A 80 7.03 -17.96 5.65
CA SER A 80 5.76 -17.31 5.39
C SER A 80 4.62 -18.31 5.50
N CYS A 81 3.45 -17.85 5.95
CA CYS A 81 2.25 -18.67 6.01
C CYS A 81 1.29 -18.29 4.88
N GLU A 82 0.85 -19.28 4.10
CA GLU A 82 -0.30 -19.12 3.20
C GLU A 82 -1.58 -19.42 4.01
N CYS A 83 -2.31 -18.35 4.35
CA CYS A 83 -3.52 -18.46 5.16
C CYS A 83 -4.67 -19.11 4.38
N LEU A 84 -5.45 -19.93 5.10
CA LEU A 84 -6.74 -20.38 4.57
C LEU A 84 -7.73 -19.20 4.54
N PRO A 85 -8.75 -19.23 3.66
CA PRO A 85 -9.82 -18.24 3.65
C PRO A 85 -10.42 -18.04 5.05
N GLY A 86 -10.68 -16.78 5.41
CA GLY A 86 -11.16 -16.39 6.75
C GLY A 86 -10.05 -16.11 7.77
N PHE A 87 -8.78 -16.35 7.46
CA PHE A 87 -7.67 -16.05 8.38
C PHE A 87 -6.68 -15.04 7.81
N LYS A 88 -6.14 -14.18 8.68
CA LYS A 88 -5.13 -13.16 8.35
C LYS A 88 -3.99 -13.08 9.37
N GLY A 89 -3.02 -12.21 9.07
CA GLY A 89 -1.81 -11.98 9.85
C GLY A 89 -0.63 -12.88 9.46
N HIS A 90 0.57 -12.53 9.93
CA HIS A 90 1.83 -13.21 9.56
C HIS A 90 1.81 -14.73 9.81
N ASN A 91 1.11 -15.16 10.87
CA ASN A 91 0.97 -16.56 11.28
C ASN A 91 -0.40 -17.15 10.99
N CYS A 92 -1.28 -16.42 10.28
CA CYS A 92 -2.67 -16.82 10.03
C CYS A 92 -3.46 -17.15 11.31
N SER A 93 -3.12 -16.49 12.42
CA SER A 93 -3.72 -16.72 13.74
C SER A 93 -4.98 -15.92 13.98
N VAL A 94 -5.20 -14.85 13.21
CA VAL A 94 -6.32 -13.93 13.37
C VAL A 94 -7.46 -14.39 12.46
N ASN A 95 -8.64 -14.63 13.03
CA ASN A 95 -9.85 -14.80 12.26
C ASN A 95 -10.28 -13.42 11.73
N VAL A 96 -10.62 -13.33 10.46
CA VAL A 96 -11.19 -12.12 9.87
C VAL A 96 -12.59 -11.96 10.43
N ASP A 97 -12.93 -10.79 10.96
CA ASP A 97 -14.27 -10.52 11.49
C ASP A 97 -15.28 -10.46 10.34
N ASP A 98 -16.02 -11.55 10.16
CA ASP A 98 -17.04 -11.66 9.12
C ASP A 98 -18.32 -10.85 9.47
N CYS A 99 -18.40 -10.29 10.69
CA CYS A 99 -19.49 -9.42 11.10
C CYS A 99 -19.31 -7.95 10.69
N GLU A 100 -18.13 -7.54 10.22
CA GLU A 100 -17.96 -6.23 9.60
C GLU A 100 -18.89 -6.11 8.38
N ASN A 101 -19.78 -5.10 8.41
CA ASN A 101 -20.82 -4.90 7.40
C ASN A 101 -21.86 -6.03 7.26
N HIS A 102 -22.11 -6.80 8.33
CA HIS A 102 -23.07 -7.90 8.34
C HIS A 102 -24.48 -7.53 7.81
N MET A 103 -25.21 -8.56 7.39
CA MET A 103 -26.53 -8.41 6.80
C MET A 103 -27.67 -8.80 7.76
N CYS A 104 -27.35 -9.08 9.03
CA CYS A 104 -28.35 -9.39 10.05
C CYS A 104 -29.38 -8.27 10.19
N GLN A 105 -30.66 -8.63 10.16
CA GLN A 105 -31.80 -7.71 10.21
C GLN A 105 -32.53 -7.74 11.55
N ASN A 106 -33.46 -6.81 11.73
CA ASN A 106 -34.43 -6.81 12.84
C ASN A 106 -33.79 -6.84 14.24
N GLY A 107 -32.62 -6.20 14.37
CA GLY A 107 -31.86 -6.13 15.62
C GLY A 107 -31.16 -7.44 15.99
N ALA A 108 -31.04 -8.40 15.07
CA ALA A 108 -30.30 -9.63 15.28
C ALA A 108 -28.81 -9.36 15.56
N THR A 109 -28.23 -10.17 16.44
CA THR A 109 -26.81 -10.09 16.79
C THR A 109 -26.01 -10.92 15.80
N CYS A 110 -25.03 -10.31 15.14
CA CYS A 110 -24.09 -11.07 14.32
C CYS A 110 -23.14 -11.89 15.21
N VAL A 111 -22.88 -13.12 14.79
CA VAL A 111 -21.93 -14.02 15.43
C VAL A 111 -20.89 -14.39 14.39
N ASP A 112 -19.65 -13.96 14.64
CA ASP A 112 -18.49 -14.22 13.79
C ASP A 112 -18.26 -15.73 13.61
N GLY A 113 -17.79 -16.10 12.43
CA GLY A 113 -17.51 -17.48 12.04
C GLY A 113 -16.22 -17.55 11.23
N ILE A 114 -15.96 -18.67 10.56
CA ILE A 114 -14.74 -18.80 9.73
C ILE A 114 -15.13 -18.62 8.27
N ASN A 115 -14.80 -17.46 7.69
CA ASN A 115 -15.13 -17.10 6.31
C ASN A 115 -16.65 -17.12 6.04
N ASP A 116 -17.47 -16.91 7.08
CA ASP A 116 -18.93 -16.77 7.08
C ASP A 116 -19.35 -16.28 8.48
N TYR A 117 -20.56 -15.74 8.61
CA TYR A 117 -21.13 -15.34 9.90
C TYR A 117 -22.56 -15.87 10.06
N THR A 118 -23.02 -15.95 11.31
CA THR A 118 -24.39 -16.37 11.62
C THR A 118 -25.15 -15.26 12.33
N CYS A 119 -26.38 -14.99 11.89
CA CYS A 119 -27.24 -14.02 12.58
C CYS A 119 -28.07 -14.71 13.66
N LYS A 120 -27.86 -14.31 14.92
CA LYS A 120 -28.70 -14.72 16.04
C LYS A 120 -29.94 -13.82 16.11
N CYS A 121 -31.07 -14.37 15.67
CA CYS A 121 -32.33 -13.62 15.61
C CYS A 121 -32.87 -13.27 17.00
N ASN A 122 -33.38 -12.04 17.14
CA ASN A 122 -34.10 -11.61 18.33
C ASN A 122 -35.56 -12.04 18.23
N GLY A 123 -36.16 -12.54 19.32
CA GLY A 123 -37.56 -12.94 19.35
C GLY A 123 -37.89 -14.07 18.36
N ASP A 124 -39.02 -13.94 17.66
CA ASP A 124 -39.55 -14.95 16.73
C ASP A 124 -39.13 -14.73 15.26
N TYR A 125 -38.18 -13.83 15.01
CA TYR A 125 -37.66 -13.62 13.65
C TYR A 125 -36.85 -14.86 13.18
N SER A 126 -36.90 -15.15 11.89
CA SER A 126 -36.24 -16.33 11.30
C SER A 126 -35.59 -16.02 9.95
N GLY A 127 -34.89 -16.99 9.35
CA GLY A 127 -34.08 -16.81 8.13
C GLY A 127 -32.58 -16.74 8.42
N LYS A 128 -31.71 -16.90 7.39
CA LYS A 128 -30.23 -16.87 7.57
C LYS A 128 -29.77 -15.52 8.14
N PHE A 129 -30.49 -14.45 7.81
CA PHE A 129 -30.18 -13.08 8.21
C PHE A 129 -31.27 -12.45 9.07
N CYS A 130 -32.17 -13.26 9.63
CA CYS A 130 -33.29 -12.83 10.47
C CYS A 130 -34.27 -11.89 9.75
N GLU A 131 -34.41 -12.06 8.44
CA GLU A 131 -35.22 -11.25 7.54
C GLU A 131 -36.73 -11.59 7.60
N ILE A 132 -37.08 -12.76 8.13
CA ILE A 132 -38.47 -13.24 8.17
C ILE A 132 -39.14 -12.76 9.46
N THR A 133 -40.23 -12.01 9.33
CA THR A 133 -40.98 -11.48 10.47
C THR A 133 -41.97 -12.50 11.07
N PRO A 134 -42.25 -12.46 12.39
CA PRO A 134 -43.08 -13.45 13.07
C PRO A 134 -44.55 -13.48 12.61
N GLN A 135 -45.10 -12.33 12.20
CA GLN A 135 -46.53 -12.16 11.94
C GLN A 135 -46.95 -12.53 10.50
N VAL A 136 -46.00 -12.57 9.56
CA VAL A 136 -46.29 -12.87 8.15
C VAL A 136 -46.38 -14.38 7.88
N ALA A 137 -45.74 -15.20 8.72
CA ALA A 137 -45.74 -16.66 8.54
C ALA A 137 -47.09 -17.33 8.84
N MET A 138 -47.96 -16.73 9.68
CA MET A 138 -49.18 -17.39 10.15
C MET A 138 -50.49 -16.88 9.56
N MET A 139 -50.52 -15.76 8.82
CA MET A 139 -51.80 -15.21 8.31
C MET A 139 -51.84 -14.88 6.80
N TYR A 140 -50.71 -14.50 6.16
CA TYR A 140 -50.66 -14.26 4.70
C TYR A 140 -49.25 -14.51 4.10
N PRO A 141 -48.88 -15.76 3.77
CA PRO A 141 -47.59 -16.10 3.14
C PRO A 141 -47.43 -15.62 1.69
N GLN A 142 -48.25 -14.67 1.22
CA GLN A 142 -48.31 -14.19 -0.16
C GLN A 142 -48.07 -12.67 -0.29
N THR A 143 -47.82 -11.95 0.81
CA THR A 143 -47.69 -10.47 0.80
C THR A 143 -46.30 -9.95 1.12
N SER A 144 -45.34 -10.81 1.47
CA SER A 144 -43.94 -10.38 1.63
C SER A 144 -43.28 -10.30 0.23
N PRO A 145 -42.83 -9.12 -0.23
CA PRO A 145 -42.14 -9.00 -1.50
C PRO A 145 -40.82 -9.78 -1.50
N CYS A 146 -40.24 -10.11 -0.33
CA CYS A 146 -39.02 -10.92 -0.21
C CYS A 146 -39.24 -12.45 -0.24
N GLN A 147 -40.49 -12.95 -0.29
CA GLN A 147 -40.78 -14.38 -0.24
C GLN A 147 -40.65 -15.09 -1.59
N HIS A 148 -40.73 -14.34 -2.69
CA HIS A 148 -40.61 -14.86 -4.07
C HIS A 148 -39.56 -14.13 -4.91
N HIS A 149 -38.93 -13.07 -4.38
CA HIS A 149 -37.91 -12.32 -5.10
C HIS A 149 -36.52 -12.67 -4.57
N ASP A 150 -35.83 -13.52 -5.33
CA ASP A 150 -34.54 -14.04 -4.91
C ASP A 150 -33.42 -13.05 -5.25
N CYS A 151 -32.82 -12.48 -4.22
CA CYS A 151 -31.47 -11.91 -4.28
C CYS A 151 -30.49 -13.09 -4.37
N VAL A 152 -29.73 -13.20 -5.46
CA VAL A 152 -28.89 -14.39 -5.73
C VAL A 152 -27.74 -14.47 -4.73
N HIS A 153 -26.95 -13.39 -4.63
CA HIS A 153 -25.83 -13.28 -3.69
C HIS A 153 -26.03 -12.06 -2.78
N GLY A 154 -27.15 -12.04 -2.07
CA GLY A 154 -27.51 -10.90 -1.24
C GLY A 154 -28.71 -11.19 -0.36
N VAL A 155 -29.13 -10.17 0.38
CA VAL A 155 -30.25 -10.25 1.32
C VAL A 155 -31.33 -9.29 0.88
N CYS A 156 -32.56 -9.79 0.88
CA CYS A 156 -33.72 -9.00 0.55
C CYS A 156 -34.12 -8.11 1.73
N PHE A 157 -34.40 -6.85 1.44
CA PHE A 157 -34.85 -5.86 2.39
C PHE A 157 -36.15 -5.21 1.88
N GLN A 158 -37.17 -5.13 2.74
CA GLN A 158 -38.39 -4.38 2.46
C GLN A 158 -38.39 -3.09 3.30
N PRO A 159 -38.31 -1.90 2.69
CA PRO A 159 -38.41 -0.64 3.41
C PRO A 159 -39.76 -0.49 4.11
N GLN A 160 -39.78 0.07 5.32
CA GLN A 160 -41.02 0.29 6.08
C GLN A 160 -42.02 1.12 5.27
N GLY A 161 -43.23 0.58 5.07
CA GLY A 161 -44.30 1.23 4.30
C GLY A 161 -44.20 1.08 2.78
N SER A 162 -43.20 0.36 2.26
CA SER A 162 -43.07 0.04 0.84
C SER A 162 -43.64 -1.32 0.50
N ILE A 163 -44.21 -1.46 -0.70
CA ILE A 163 -44.58 -2.74 -1.32
C ILE A 163 -43.44 -3.34 -2.16
N ASP A 164 -42.35 -2.59 -2.32
CA ASP A 164 -41.19 -2.97 -3.12
C ASP A 164 -40.05 -3.53 -2.25
N TYR A 165 -39.13 -4.26 -2.86
CA TYR A 165 -37.96 -4.85 -2.18
C TYR A 165 -36.64 -4.33 -2.76
N LEU A 166 -35.59 -4.37 -1.95
CA LEU A 166 -34.23 -4.02 -2.33
C LEU A 166 -33.30 -5.16 -1.96
N CYS A 167 -32.44 -5.58 -2.89
CA CYS A 167 -31.35 -6.49 -2.56
C CYS A 167 -30.13 -5.71 -2.08
N LYS A 168 -29.72 -5.94 -0.83
CA LYS A 168 -28.38 -5.59 -0.36
C LYS A 168 -27.44 -6.70 -0.79
N CYS A 169 -26.39 -6.39 -1.54
CA CYS A 169 -25.48 -7.40 -2.11
C CYS A 169 -24.36 -7.78 -1.15
N ALA A 170 -23.97 -9.06 -1.18
CA ALA A 170 -22.76 -9.52 -0.51
C ALA A 170 -21.52 -8.85 -1.14
N PRO A 171 -20.39 -8.75 -0.42
CA PRO A 171 -19.15 -8.20 -0.96
C PRO A 171 -18.78 -8.88 -2.29
N GLY A 172 -18.38 -8.09 -3.29
CA GLY A 172 -18.08 -8.62 -4.63
C GLY A 172 -19.21 -8.48 -5.63
N TYR A 173 -20.45 -8.55 -5.14
CA TYR A 173 -21.64 -8.67 -5.99
C TYR A 173 -22.35 -7.34 -6.21
N SER A 174 -22.93 -7.20 -7.39
CA SER A 174 -23.74 -6.04 -7.78
C SER A 174 -24.89 -6.44 -8.70
N GLY A 175 -25.73 -5.48 -9.06
CA GLY A 175 -26.97 -5.70 -9.78
C GLY A 175 -28.20 -5.54 -8.90
N LYS A 176 -29.39 -5.51 -9.51
CA LYS A 176 -30.65 -5.32 -8.75
C LYS A 176 -30.99 -6.54 -7.91
N ARG A 177 -30.45 -7.71 -8.27
CA ARG A 177 -30.64 -8.99 -7.60
C ARG A 177 -29.32 -9.59 -7.11
N CYS A 178 -28.23 -8.81 -7.11
CA CYS A 178 -26.88 -9.28 -6.73
C CYS A 178 -26.41 -10.47 -7.59
N GLU A 179 -26.72 -10.39 -8.88
CA GLU A 179 -26.51 -11.45 -9.85
C GLU A 179 -25.13 -11.39 -10.51
N TYR A 180 -24.42 -10.25 -10.45
CA TYR A 180 -23.14 -10.05 -11.13
C TYR A 180 -21.98 -10.00 -10.13
N LEU A 181 -20.95 -10.83 -10.33
CA LEU A 181 -19.71 -10.76 -9.57
C LEU A 181 -18.77 -9.75 -10.24
N THR A 182 -18.57 -8.60 -9.61
CA THR A 182 -17.96 -7.41 -10.25
C THR A 182 -16.70 -6.90 -9.57
N SER A 183 -16.32 -7.50 -8.44
CA SER A 183 -15.07 -7.22 -7.76
C SER A 183 -14.49 -8.46 -7.10
N LEU A 184 -13.16 -8.53 -7.12
CA LEU A 184 -12.37 -9.64 -6.60
C LEU A 184 -11.14 -9.12 -5.87
N SER A 185 -10.77 -9.82 -4.80
CA SER A 185 -9.48 -9.68 -4.14
C SER A 185 -8.53 -10.79 -4.60
N PHE A 186 -7.28 -10.42 -4.81
CA PHE A 186 -6.18 -11.29 -5.18
C PHE A 186 -5.17 -11.23 -4.03
N THR A 187 -5.09 -12.31 -3.25
CA THR A 187 -4.29 -12.36 -2.02
C THR A 187 -3.11 -13.33 -2.13
N HIS A 188 -3.07 -14.16 -3.17
CA HIS A 188 -2.03 -15.16 -3.35
C HIS A 188 -1.16 -14.87 -4.58
N ASN A 189 0.10 -15.28 -4.51
CA ASN A 189 1.08 -15.08 -5.58
C ASN A 189 0.77 -15.87 -6.87
N ASN A 190 -0.21 -16.76 -6.84
CA ASN A 190 -0.70 -17.54 -7.97
C ASN A 190 -2.22 -17.42 -8.16
N SER A 191 -2.82 -16.33 -7.69
CA SER A 191 -4.22 -15.99 -7.95
C SER A 191 -4.39 -15.52 -9.39
N TYR A 192 -5.43 -15.96 -10.10
CA TYR A 192 -5.76 -15.43 -11.43
C TYR A 192 -7.22 -15.72 -11.80
N VAL A 193 -7.72 -14.97 -12.79
CA VAL A 193 -9.01 -15.22 -13.43
C VAL A 193 -8.81 -15.37 -14.94
N GLU A 194 -9.44 -16.38 -15.52
CA GLU A 194 -9.38 -16.69 -16.95
C GLU A 194 -10.71 -16.36 -17.62
N LEU A 195 -10.66 -15.51 -18.64
CA LEU A 195 -11.78 -14.97 -19.40
C LEU A 195 -11.68 -15.32 -20.88
N GLU A 196 -12.78 -15.10 -21.60
CA GLU A 196 -12.78 -15.19 -23.07
C GLU A 196 -11.74 -14.23 -23.70
N PRO A 197 -11.18 -14.59 -24.87
CA PRO A 197 -10.19 -13.77 -25.58
C PRO A 197 -10.67 -12.33 -25.84
N LEU A 198 -9.77 -11.36 -25.71
CA LEU A 198 -10.06 -9.96 -25.97
C LEU A 198 -10.38 -9.74 -27.46
N ARG A 199 -11.61 -9.33 -27.75
CA ARG A 199 -12.03 -8.96 -29.11
C ARG A 199 -11.60 -7.54 -29.43
N THR A 200 -10.76 -7.37 -30.45
CA THR A 200 -10.09 -6.12 -30.82
C THR A 200 -10.56 -5.50 -32.13
N LYS A 201 -11.72 -5.92 -32.68
CA LYS A 201 -12.24 -5.43 -33.96
C LYS A 201 -13.26 -4.29 -33.81
N PRO A 202 -13.03 -3.08 -34.37
CA PRO A 202 -11.77 -2.51 -34.91
C PRO A 202 -10.88 -1.87 -33.83
N GLU A 203 -11.39 -1.80 -32.60
CA GLU A 203 -10.73 -1.24 -31.43
C GLU A 203 -11.04 -2.12 -30.22
N ALA A 204 -10.16 -2.05 -29.21
CA ALA A 204 -10.41 -2.61 -27.89
C ALA A 204 -10.28 -1.50 -26.86
N ASN A 205 -11.22 -1.48 -25.90
CA ASN A 205 -11.15 -0.61 -24.75
C ASN A 205 -11.29 -1.46 -23.49
N VAL A 206 -10.24 -1.47 -22.66
CA VAL A 206 -10.24 -2.15 -21.36
C VAL A 206 -10.04 -1.11 -20.29
N THR A 207 -10.97 -1.03 -19.34
CA THR A 207 -10.84 -0.20 -18.14
C THR A 207 -10.75 -1.09 -16.92
N ILE A 208 -9.75 -0.88 -16.07
CA ILE A 208 -9.53 -1.66 -14.85
C ILE A 208 -9.44 -0.67 -13.69
N ILE A 209 -10.28 -0.84 -12.67
CA ILE A 209 -10.15 -0.12 -11.40
C ILE A 209 -9.49 -1.08 -10.41
N PHE A 210 -8.35 -0.69 -9.85
CA PHE A 210 -7.59 -1.55 -8.94
C PHE A 210 -6.94 -0.75 -7.81
N ALA A 211 -6.63 -1.42 -6.71
CA ALA A 211 -5.90 -0.86 -5.57
C ALA A 211 -4.86 -1.88 -5.08
N THR A 212 -3.65 -1.43 -4.79
CA THR A 212 -2.55 -2.27 -4.30
C THR A 212 -1.44 -1.45 -3.65
N ASP A 213 -0.76 -2.05 -2.66
CA ASP A 213 0.48 -1.58 -2.05
C ASP A 213 1.73 -2.24 -2.66
N LYS A 214 1.55 -3.27 -3.51
CA LYS A 214 2.67 -4.01 -4.11
C LYS A 214 3.18 -3.33 -5.37
N GLU A 215 4.50 -3.22 -5.46
CA GLU A 215 5.15 -2.57 -6.59
C GLU A 215 5.15 -3.42 -7.88
N ASN A 216 4.92 -4.73 -7.76
CA ASN A 216 4.99 -5.67 -8.88
C ASN A 216 3.79 -6.62 -8.87
N GLY A 217 3.27 -6.98 -10.04
CA GLY A 217 2.12 -7.88 -10.18
C GLY A 217 1.46 -7.83 -11.56
N ILE A 218 1.02 -8.96 -12.09
CA ILE A 218 0.36 -9.02 -13.40
C ILE A 218 -1.07 -8.52 -13.30
N LEU A 219 -1.41 -7.44 -14.01
CA LEU A 219 -2.79 -6.92 -14.06
C LEU A 219 -3.63 -7.65 -15.11
N MET A 220 -3.06 -7.79 -16.31
CA MET A 220 -3.73 -8.39 -17.46
C MET A 220 -2.73 -9.01 -18.43
N TYR A 221 -3.04 -10.19 -18.96
CA TYR A 221 -2.28 -10.80 -20.03
C TYR A 221 -3.21 -11.49 -21.03
N ASP A 222 -3.05 -11.18 -22.31
CA ASP A 222 -3.69 -11.94 -23.39
C ASP A 222 -2.71 -12.03 -24.57
N GLY A 223 -2.45 -13.24 -25.04
CA GLY A 223 -1.67 -13.49 -26.24
C GLY A 223 -0.65 -14.60 -26.12
N HIS A 224 0.03 -14.82 -27.25
CA HIS A 224 1.19 -15.70 -27.35
C HIS A 224 2.25 -15.06 -28.25
N GLU A 225 2.17 -15.14 -29.59
CA GLU A 225 3.13 -14.42 -30.45
C GLU A 225 2.80 -12.93 -30.58
N ALA A 226 1.54 -12.60 -30.82
CA ALA A 226 1.02 -11.26 -30.63
C ALA A 226 0.37 -11.21 -29.24
N HIS A 227 0.68 -10.19 -28.45
CA HIS A 227 0.20 -10.09 -27.08
C HIS A 227 -0.06 -8.65 -26.64
N LEU A 228 -0.88 -8.56 -25.59
CA LEU A 228 -1.04 -7.40 -24.75
C LEU A 228 -0.82 -7.84 -23.31
N ALA A 229 0.30 -7.39 -22.74
CA ALA A 229 0.63 -7.63 -21.34
C ALA A 229 0.64 -6.31 -20.58
N VAL A 230 -0.05 -6.28 -19.44
CA VAL A 230 -0.14 -5.15 -18.53
C VAL A 230 0.24 -5.64 -17.14
N GLU A 231 1.31 -5.10 -16.60
CA GLU A 231 1.85 -5.47 -15.30
C GLU A 231 2.20 -4.23 -14.48
N LEU A 232 2.24 -4.37 -13.17
CA LEU A 232 2.91 -3.44 -12.28
C LEU A 232 4.40 -3.79 -12.25
N PHE A 233 5.22 -2.77 -12.42
CA PHE A 233 6.68 -2.88 -12.34
C PHE A 233 7.26 -1.65 -11.65
N ASN A 234 7.91 -1.86 -10.50
CA ASN A 234 8.43 -0.79 -9.64
C ASN A 234 7.39 0.32 -9.37
N GLY A 235 6.17 -0.08 -9.04
CA GLY A 235 5.07 0.80 -8.65
C GLY A 235 4.40 1.56 -9.80
N ARG A 236 4.71 1.23 -11.06
CA ARG A 236 4.13 1.84 -12.26
C ARG A 236 3.48 0.79 -13.14
N ILE A 237 2.51 1.19 -13.95
CA ILE A 237 1.93 0.31 -14.96
C ILE A 237 2.89 0.22 -16.13
N ARG A 238 3.39 -0.98 -16.44
CA ARG A 238 4.11 -1.32 -17.66
C ARG A 238 3.17 -2.01 -18.63
N VAL A 239 3.18 -1.58 -19.88
CA VAL A 239 2.47 -2.23 -20.98
C VAL A 239 3.48 -2.75 -22.00
N SER A 240 3.25 -3.98 -22.47
CA SER A 240 3.92 -4.61 -23.60
C SER A 240 2.85 -4.93 -24.65
N TYR A 241 2.98 -4.35 -25.84
CA TYR A 241 1.98 -4.47 -26.92
C TYR A 241 2.68 -4.88 -28.21
N ASP A 242 2.34 -6.05 -28.73
CA ASP A 242 2.97 -6.63 -29.91
C ASP A 242 1.96 -6.87 -31.02
N VAL A 243 2.17 -6.22 -32.17
CA VAL A 243 1.41 -6.47 -33.42
C VAL A 243 2.31 -7.04 -34.52
N GLY A 244 3.25 -7.90 -34.11
CA GLY A 244 4.26 -8.57 -34.94
C GLY A 244 5.54 -7.77 -35.12
N ASN A 245 5.87 -6.85 -34.21
CA ASN A 245 7.04 -5.99 -34.29
C ASN A 245 8.18 -6.50 -33.41
N ASP A 246 9.40 -6.46 -33.95
CA ASP A 246 10.62 -6.77 -33.23
C ASP A 246 11.59 -5.58 -33.32
N PRO A 247 11.97 -4.92 -32.19
CA PRO A 247 11.61 -5.25 -30.81
C PRO A 247 10.17 -4.88 -30.45
N VAL A 248 9.63 -5.56 -29.43
CA VAL A 248 8.28 -5.33 -28.89
C VAL A 248 8.14 -3.91 -28.32
N SER A 249 6.99 -3.29 -28.55
CA SER A 249 6.73 -1.92 -28.10
C SER A 249 6.31 -1.94 -26.64
N THR A 250 7.05 -1.22 -25.79
CA THR A 250 6.78 -1.18 -24.35
C THR A 250 6.67 0.26 -23.86
N MET A 251 5.87 0.48 -22.82
CA MET A 251 5.64 1.79 -22.23
C MET A 251 5.33 1.69 -20.74
N TYR A 252 5.48 2.80 -20.02
CA TYR A 252 5.19 2.92 -18.58
C TYR A 252 4.19 4.04 -18.30
N SER A 253 3.41 3.98 -17.24
CA SER A 253 2.61 5.12 -16.74
C SER A 253 3.51 6.26 -16.22
N PHE A 254 2.97 7.49 -16.20
CA PHE A 254 3.63 8.62 -15.53
C PHE A 254 3.38 8.61 -14.02
N GLU A 255 2.26 8.06 -13.63
CA GLU A 255 1.74 7.94 -12.28
C GLU A 255 2.35 6.71 -11.61
N MET A 256 2.63 6.83 -10.30
CA MET A 256 2.87 5.66 -9.44
C MET A 256 1.53 5.23 -8.88
N VAL A 257 1.26 3.94 -8.89
CA VAL A 257 -0.07 3.34 -8.63
C VAL A 257 -0.06 2.27 -7.53
N SER A 258 1.08 2.11 -6.85
CA SER A 258 1.27 1.20 -5.73
C SER A 258 1.23 1.93 -4.39
N ASP A 259 0.28 2.84 -4.22
CA ASP A 259 0.10 3.68 -3.02
C ASP A 259 -1.08 3.19 -2.13
N GLY A 260 -1.63 2.02 -2.45
CA GLY A 260 -2.80 1.43 -1.80
C GLY A 260 -4.13 2.02 -2.26
N ASN A 261 -4.16 3.13 -2.99
CA ASN A 261 -5.39 3.77 -3.41
C ASN A 261 -5.96 3.15 -4.69
N TYR A 262 -7.25 3.40 -4.93
CA TYR A 262 -7.89 3.01 -6.18
C TYR A 262 -7.43 3.89 -7.33
N HIS A 263 -6.88 3.24 -8.35
CA HIS A 263 -6.51 3.83 -9.63
C HIS A 263 -7.38 3.28 -10.75
N VAL A 264 -7.65 4.13 -11.75
CA VAL A 264 -8.37 3.75 -12.97
C VAL A 264 -7.39 3.71 -14.12
N ALA A 265 -7.12 2.51 -14.66
CA ALA A 265 -6.32 2.33 -15.87
C ALA A 265 -7.23 2.12 -17.09
N GLU A 266 -7.18 3.06 -18.02
CA GLU A 266 -7.86 3.00 -19.31
C GLU A 266 -6.85 2.57 -20.40
N LEU A 267 -7.10 1.43 -21.04
CA LEU A 267 -6.26 0.80 -22.06
C LEU A 267 -7.03 0.82 -23.39
N ILE A 268 -6.54 1.56 -24.37
CA ILE A 268 -7.24 1.77 -25.64
C ILE A 268 -6.33 1.32 -26.77
N ALA A 269 -6.71 0.25 -27.46
CA ALA A 269 -6.04 -0.24 -28.65
C ALA A 269 -6.88 0.07 -29.89
N ILE A 270 -6.35 0.89 -30.80
CA ILE A 270 -6.99 1.24 -32.06
C ILE A 270 -6.01 0.92 -33.18
N LYS A 271 -6.29 -0.13 -33.97
CA LYS A 271 -5.38 -0.63 -35.00
C LYS A 271 -3.99 -0.93 -34.42
N LYS A 272 -2.96 -0.24 -34.90
CA LYS A 272 -1.56 -0.36 -34.43
C LYS A 272 -1.23 0.54 -33.24
N ASN A 273 -2.14 1.44 -32.87
CA ASN A 273 -1.91 2.40 -31.81
C ASN A 273 -2.44 1.86 -30.49
N PHE A 274 -1.64 2.01 -29.45
CA PHE A 274 -2.07 1.72 -28.10
C PHE A 274 -1.93 2.96 -27.25
N THR A 275 -2.91 3.23 -26.40
CA THR A 275 -2.96 4.37 -25.48
C THR A 275 -3.28 3.90 -24.07
N LEU A 276 -2.49 4.34 -23.11
CA LEU A 276 -2.71 4.16 -21.68
C LEU A 276 -3.06 5.52 -21.07
N ARG A 277 -4.08 5.55 -20.22
CA ARG A 277 -4.41 6.68 -19.36
C ARG A 277 -4.69 6.19 -17.95
N VAL A 278 -4.18 6.91 -16.96
CA VAL A 278 -4.33 6.59 -15.54
C VAL A 278 -5.03 7.76 -14.85
N ASP A 279 -6.09 7.48 -14.10
CA ASP A 279 -6.86 8.46 -13.29
C ASP A 279 -7.37 9.68 -14.07
N GLY A 280 -7.67 9.50 -15.35
CA GLY A 280 -8.06 10.60 -16.22
C GLY A 280 -6.92 11.61 -16.51
N GLY A 281 -5.67 11.27 -16.15
CA GLY A 281 -4.47 12.06 -16.36
C GLY A 281 -3.97 12.11 -17.81
N ALA A 282 -2.67 12.36 -17.97
CA ALA A 282 -2.04 12.49 -19.28
C ALA A 282 -1.92 11.12 -19.96
N ALA A 283 -2.47 11.01 -21.17
CA ALA A 283 -2.35 9.79 -21.94
C ALA A 283 -0.92 9.59 -22.47
N ARG A 284 -0.44 8.34 -22.45
CA ARG A 284 0.74 7.90 -23.21
C ARG A 284 0.28 7.00 -24.34
N SER A 285 0.91 7.14 -25.50
CA SER A 285 0.60 6.30 -26.65
C SER A 285 1.86 5.76 -27.29
N ILE A 286 1.74 4.57 -27.86
CA ILE A 286 2.72 3.94 -28.73
C ILE A 286 2.10 3.73 -30.12
N ILE A 287 2.89 3.97 -31.16
CA ILE A 287 2.52 3.71 -32.55
C ILE A 287 3.38 2.55 -33.01
N ASN A 288 2.75 1.41 -33.29
CA ASN A 288 3.46 0.19 -33.58
C ASN A 288 3.76 0.05 -35.08
N GLN A 289 4.97 -0.43 -35.41
CA GLN A 289 5.45 -0.63 -36.78
C GLN A 289 5.27 -2.07 -37.30
N GLY A 290 4.64 -2.94 -36.51
CA GLY A 290 4.42 -4.34 -36.88
C GLY A 290 3.59 -4.52 -38.15
N PRO A 291 3.68 -5.69 -38.80
CA PRO A 291 3.01 -5.97 -40.06
C PRO A 291 1.49 -6.12 -39.90
N LEU A 292 1.00 -6.49 -38.72
CA LEU A 292 -0.44 -6.66 -38.48
C LEU A 292 -1.14 -5.29 -38.43
N GLU A 293 -2.32 -5.19 -39.04
CA GLU A 293 -3.12 -3.95 -39.04
C GLU A 293 -3.70 -3.64 -37.66
N TYR A 294 -4.01 -4.68 -36.88
CA TYR A 294 -4.51 -4.61 -35.52
C TYR A 294 -4.05 -5.84 -34.72
N LEU A 295 -4.04 -5.73 -33.40
CA LEU A 295 -3.74 -6.84 -32.50
C LEU A 295 -4.81 -7.94 -32.63
N LYS A 296 -4.43 -9.16 -33.00
CA LYS A 296 -5.36 -10.29 -33.11
C LYS A 296 -5.03 -11.33 -32.05
N LEU A 297 -5.92 -11.46 -31.07
CA LEU A 297 -5.79 -12.39 -29.95
C LEU A 297 -6.76 -13.55 -30.12
N SER A 298 -6.31 -14.76 -29.78
CA SER A 298 -7.11 -15.99 -29.84
C SER A 298 -6.98 -16.85 -28.59
N THR A 299 -6.06 -16.50 -27.70
CA THR A 299 -5.82 -17.14 -26.42
C THR A 299 -6.77 -16.61 -25.35
N PRO A 300 -7.03 -17.36 -24.27
CA PRO A 300 -7.75 -16.83 -23.12
C PRO A 300 -7.07 -15.57 -22.56
N MET A 301 -7.90 -14.65 -22.07
CA MET A 301 -7.44 -13.45 -21.39
C MET A 301 -7.33 -13.74 -19.89
N TYR A 302 -6.19 -13.42 -19.30
CA TYR A 302 -5.95 -13.56 -17.86
C TYR A 302 -5.98 -12.20 -17.15
N LEU A 303 -6.59 -12.16 -15.97
CA LEU A 303 -6.61 -11.00 -15.08
C LEU A 303 -6.03 -11.35 -13.70
N GLY A 304 -5.26 -10.41 -13.15
CA GLY A 304 -4.66 -10.47 -11.81
C GLY A 304 -3.57 -11.54 -11.63
N GLY A 305 -3.22 -12.29 -12.66
CA GLY A 305 -2.20 -13.31 -12.64
C GLY A 305 -2.23 -14.12 -13.94
N ILE A 306 -1.52 -15.24 -13.97
CA ILE A 306 -1.48 -16.12 -15.13
C ILE A 306 -1.28 -17.57 -14.69
N SER A 307 -1.73 -18.52 -15.51
CA SER A 307 -1.44 -19.94 -15.29
C SER A 307 0.07 -20.22 -15.41
N GLU A 308 0.57 -21.25 -14.73
CA GLU A 308 2.00 -21.56 -14.70
C GLU A 308 2.57 -21.88 -16.11
N GLY A 309 1.80 -22.60 -16.93
CA GLY A 309 2.21 -22.96 -18.28
C GLY A 309 2.37 -21.73 -19.18
N THR A 310 1.32 -20.92 -19.29
CA THR A 310 1.35 -19.70 -20.11
C THR A 310 2.32 -18.66 -19.53
N GLY A 311 2.46 -18.60 -18.21
CA GLY A 311 3.41 -17.72 -17.52
C GLY A 311 4.86 -17.99 -17.94
N ARG A 312 5.31 -19.25 -17.94
CA ARG A 312 6.69 -19.56 -18.38
C ARG A 312 6.97 -19.09 -19.80
N GLU A 313 6.07 -19.36 -20.74
CA GLU A 313 6.22 -18.93 -22.12
C GLU A 313 6.28 -17.40 -22.25
N ALA A 314 5.40 -16.68 -21.54
CA ALA A 314 5.37 -15.22 -21.53
C ALA A 314 6.65 -14.60 -20.92
N PHE A 315 7.24 -15.25 -19.92
CA PHE A 315 8.49 -14.82 -19.30
C PHE A 315 9.71 -15.10 -20.19
N GLU A 316 9.81 -16.30 -20.75
CA GLU A 316 10.91 -16.70 -21.65
C GLU A 316 10.97 -15.81 -22.91
N ARG A 317 9.80 -15.38 -23.40
CA ARG A 317 9.68 -14.46 -24.54
C ARG A 317 9.73 -12.98 -24.15
N PHE A 318 10.03 -12.66 -22.89
CA PHE A 318 10.14 -11.30 -22.37
C PHE A 318 8.88 -10.43 -22.51
N HIS A 319 7.68 -11.03 -22.60
CA HIS A 319 6.42 -10.29 -22.58
C HIS A 319 6.25 -9.62 -21.21
N LEU A 320 6.45 -10.43 -20.16
CA LEU A 320 6.36 -10.06 -18.75
C LEU A 320 7.75 -9.97 -18.13
N ARG A 321 7.90 -9.13 -17.10
CA ARG A 321 9.15 -9.02 -16.32
C ARG A 321 9.12 -9.87 -15.06
N ASN A 322 7.93 -10.18 -14.56
CA ASN A 322 7.73 -10.99 -13.37
C ASN A 322 6.49 -11.88 -13.54
N LEU A 323 6.47 -13.02 -12.86
CA LEU A 323 5.37 -13.97 -12.83
C LEU A 323 4.51 -13.90 -11.58
N THR A 324 4.81 -12.98 -10.67
CA THR A 324 3.98 -12.73 -9.49
C THR A 324 2.59 -12.25 -9.91
N SER A 325 1.55 -12.95 -9.45
CA SER A 325 0.18 -12.45 -9.52
C SER A 325 0.06 -11.07 -8.86
N PHE A 326 -0.89 -10.29 -9.35
CA PHE A 326 -1.32 -9.08 -8.69
C PHE A 326 -1.83 -9.41 -7.28
N HIS A 327 -1.44 -8.57 -6.32
CA HIS A 327 -1.92 -8.64 -4.95
C HIS A 327 -2.67 -7.35 -4.64
N GLY A 328 -3.96 -7.45 -4.34
CA GLY A 328 -4.81 -6.28 -4.09
C GLY A 328 -6.25 -6.52 -4.53
N CYS A 329 -6.98 -5.44 -4.74
CA CYS A 329 -8.38 -5.48 -5.17
C CYS A 329 -8.52 -5.03 -6.63
N MET A 330 -9.33 -5.73 -7.42
CA MET A 330 -9.85 -5.23 -8.69
C MET A 330 -11.37 -5.14 -8.65
N LYS A 331 -11.91 -4.02 -9.14
CA LYS A 331 -13.35 -3.79 -9.28
C LYS A 331 -13.66 -3.07 -10.57
N GLY A 332 -14.93 -3.12 -10.99
CA GLY A 332 -15.41 -2.30 -12.11
C GLY A 332 -14.56 -2.46 -13.36
N VAL A 333 -14.27 -3.71 -13.76
CA VAL A 333 -13.56 -4.00 -15.00
C VAL A 333 -14.53 -3.90 -16.17
N TRP A 334 -14.16 -3.16 -17.20
CA TRP A 334 -14.95 -3.00 -18.42
C TRP A 334 -14.14 -3.43 -19.63
N ILE A 335 -14.73 -4.27 -20.48
CA ILE A 335 -14.14 -4.68 -21.75
C ILE A 335 -15.12 -4.30 -22.86
N ASN A 336 -14.67 -3.44 -23.78
CA ASN A 336 -15.46 -2.91 -24.89
C ASN A 336 -16.81 -2.35 -24.44
N HIS A 337 -16.78 -1.52 -23.39
CA HIS A 337 -17.94 -0.88 -22.75
C HIS A 337 -18.95 -1.84 -22.10
N LYS A 338 -18.61 -3.13 -21.96
CA LYS A 338 -19.39 -4.09 -21.20
C LYS A 338 -18.72 -4.35 -19.85
N PRO A 339 -19.46 -4.28 -18.74
CA PRO A 339 -18.90 -4.65 -17.45
C PRO A 339 -18.59 -6.14 -17.47
N VAL A 340 -17.44 -6.51 -16.90
CA VAL A 340 -17.05 -7.90 -16.73
C VAL A 340 -17.79 -8.45 -15.52
N ASP A 341 -18.47 -9.56 -15.74
CA ASP A 341 -19.00 -10.42 -14.69
C ASP A 341 -18.05 -11.60 -14.52
N PHE A 342 -17.28 -11.58 -13.44
CA PHE A 342 -16.33 -12.64 -13.12
C PHE A 342 -17.02 -13.98 -12.85
N GLY A 343 -18.32 -14.00 -12.55
CA GLY A 343 -19.11 -15.22 -12.39
C GLY A 343 -19.13 -16.08 -13.66
N ASN A 344 -18.91 -15.46 -14.83
CA ASN A 344 -18.82 -16.15 -16.12
C ASN A 344 -17.38 -16.53 -16.50
N ALA A 345 -16.40 -16.35 -15.62
CA ALA A 345 -15.02 -16.73 -15.89
C ALA A 345 -14.89 -18.25 -16.07
N GLN A 346 -14.01 -18.68 -16.97
CA GLN A 346 -13.75 -20.10 -17.22
C GLN A 346 -13.06 -20.74 -16.00
N THR A 347 -12.12 -20.01 -15.41
CA THR A 347 -11.35 -20.44 -14.24
C THR A 347 -11.19 -19.27 -13.29
N GLN A 348 -11.38 -19.53 -11.99
CA GLN A 348 -11.02 -18.63 -10.91
C GLN A 348 -10.09 -19.38 -9.95
N GLN A 349 -8.85 -18.94 -9.83
CA GLN A 349 -7.87 -19.58 -8.95
C GLN A 349 -7.56 -18.66 -7.77
N LYS A 350 -7.86 -19.10 -6.55
CA LYS A 350 -7.49 -18.44 -5.28
C LYS A 350 -7.84 -16.94 -5.24
N VAL A 351 -9.04 -16.58 -5.68
CA VAL A 351 -9.60 -15.24 -5.58
C VAL A 351 -10.79 -15.26 -4.63
N GLN A 352 -11.09 -14.13 -3.99
CA GLN A 352 -12.27 -13.99 -3.14
C GLN A 352 -13.17 -12.86 -3.66
N PRO A 353 -14.50 -12.99 -3.59
CA PRO A 353 -15.43 -11.91 -3.91
C PRO A 353 -15.23 -10.68 -3.02
N GLY A 354 -15.22 -9.51 -3.66
CA GLY A 354 -15.19 -8.22 -2.97
C GLY A 354 -13.78 -7.75 -2.61
N CYS A 355 -13.74 -6.62 -1.90
CA CYS A 355 -12.49 -5.91 -1.59
C CYS A 355 -12.35 -5.54 -0.12
N GLY A 356 -13.21 -6.09 0.76
CA GLY A 356 -13.24 -5.75 2.19
C GLY A 356 -11.93 -6.00 2.93
N ILE A 357 -11.13 -6.99 2.52
CA ILE A 357 -9.85 -7.31 3.16
C ILE A 357 -8.82 -6.17 3.03
N VAL A 358 -8.81 -5.47 1.89
CA VAL A 358 -7.89 -4.33 1.65
C VAL A 358 -8.36 -3.05 2.36
N GLU A 359 -9.67 -2.94 2.61
CA GLU A 359 -10.26 -1.83 3.36
C GLU A 359 -10.07 -2.04 4.89
N ALA A 360 -10.17 -3.28 5.38
CA ALA A 360 -9.95 -3.64 6.79
C ALA A 360 -8.47 -3.51 7.24
N ASP A 361 -7.49 -3.83 6.38
CA ASP A 361 -6.07 -3.63 6.71
C ASP A 361 -5.71 -2.13 6.90
N ARG A 362 -6.46 -1.21 6.27
CA ARG A 362 -6.33 0.24 6.48
C ARG A 362 -6.99 0.71 7.76
N GLU A 363 -8.16 0.15 8.08
CA GLU A 363 -8.86 0.44 9.33
C GLU A 363 -8.05 -0.08 10.54
N GLU A 364 -7.35 -1.21 10.45
CA GLU A 364 -6.44 -1.68 11.52
C GLU A 364 -5.18 -0.79 11.71
N GLU A 365 -4.65 -0.17 10.65
CA GLU A 365 -3.55 0.81 10.76
C GLU A 365 -4.00 2.19 11.27
N GLU A 366 -5.27 2.57 11.06
CA GLU A 366 -5.89 3.80 11.57
C GLU A 366 -6.43 3.62 13.01
N LEU A 367 -6.97 2.45 13.37
CA LEU A 367 -7.45 2.12 14.73
C LEU A 367 -6.31 1.94 15.73
N GLN A 368 -5.12 1.48 15.29
CA GLN A 368 -3.90 1.49 16.11
C GLN A 368 -3.40 2.90 16.48
N GLN A 369 -3.95 3.96 15.88
CA GLN A 369 -3.64 5.35 16.23
C GLN A 369 -4.67 5.99 17.17
N GLU A 370 -5.83 5.37 17.40
CA GLU A 370 -6.92 5.96 18.22
C GLU A 370 -7.23 5.22 19.54
N GLU A 371 -6.79 3.98 19.73
CA GLU A 371 -7.13 3.18 20.94
C GLU A 371 -6.24 3.41 22.19
N ASP A 372 -5.18 4.22 22.14
CA ASP A 372 -4.31 4.48 23.31
C ASP A 372 -4.85 5.58 24.27
N ILE A 373 -6.17 5.60 24.56
CA ILE A 373 -6.76 6.47 25.60
C ILE A 373 -7.82 5.74 26.44
N ASP A 374 -7.40 5.36 27.66
CA ASP A 374 -8.13 5.23 28.95
C ASP A 374 -8.69 3.87 29.43
N GLU A 375 -7.91 3.26 30.36
CA GLU A 375 -8.21 2.46 31.57
C GLU A 375 -9.25 1.29 31.58
N GLY A 376 -8.99 0.10 32.15
CA GLY A 376 -7.85 -0.46 32.88
C GLY A 376 -8.10 -1.86 33.51
N MET A 377 -6.99 -2.50 33.96
CA MET A 377 -6.81 -3.70 34.84
C MET A 377 -6.97 -5.10 34.19
N ILE A 378 -5.97 -6.01 34.19
CA ILE A 378 -5.11 -6.46 35.31
C ILE A 378 -3.69 -6.88 34.80
N GLY A 379 -2.64 -6.21 35.32
CA GLY A 379 -1.35 -6.77 35.77
C GLY A 379 -0.33 -7.37 34.79
N GLU A 380 0.49 -6.52 34.14
CA GLU A 380 1.85 -6.86 33.66
C GLU A 380 2.90 -5.88 34.24
N PRO A 381 4.20 -6.26 34.32
CA PRO A 381 5.22 -5.57 35.11
C PRO A 381 5.60 -4.19 34.54
N PRO A 382 6.20 -3.29 35.34
CA PRO A 382 6.39 -1.91 34.94
C PRO A 382 7.33 -1.77 33.74
N ALA A 383 6.89 -1.01 32.73
CA ALA A 383 7.72 -0.57 31.63
C ALA A 383 8.89 0.31 32.15
N PRO A 384 10.08 0.23 31.52
CA PRO A 384 11.21 1.07 31.90
C PRO A 384 10.88 2.57 31.69
N PRO A 385 11.46 3.47 32.50
CA PRO A 385 11.16 4.90 32.45
C PRO A 385 11.57 5.51 31.10
N ASP A 386 10.67 6.29 30.48
CA ASP A 386 10.95 6.99 29.22
C ASP A 386 12.13 7.98 29.40
N PRO A 387 13.28 7.76 28.72
CA PRO A 387 14.45 8.61 28.89
C PRO A 387 14.24 10.04 28.34
N CYS A 388 13.14 10.33 27.62
CA CYS A 388 12.81 11.65 27.13
C CYS A 388 11.92 12.49 28.07
N GLN A 389 11.39 11.95 29.17
CA GLN A 389 10.52 12.68 30.10
C GLN A 389 11.19 13.89 30.77
N ASP A 390 12.50 13.82 31.01
CA ASP A 390 13.29 14.90 31.60
C ASP A 390 14.53 15.22 30.74
N ASN A 391 14.27 15.37 29.43
CA ASN A 391 15.33 15.57 28.46
C ASN A 391 15.96 16.97 28.58
N ARG A 392 17.28 17.05 28.34
CA ARG A 392 18.04 18.30 28.39
C ARG A 392 18.08 19.05 27.06
N CYS A 393 17.31 18.63 26.05
CA CYS A 393 17.33 19.22 24.72
C CYS A 393 16.90 20.69 24.77
N LYS A 394 17.74 21.60 24.26
CA LYS A 394 17.48 23.04 24.26
C LYS A 394 16.85 23.52 22.95
N HIS A 395 16.21 24.68 23.00
CA HIS A 395 15.64 25.40 21.85
C HIS A 395 14.56 24.65 21.06
N ASP A 396 13.64 23.98 21.77
CA ASP A 396 12.53 23.17 21.21
C ASP A 396 13.02 22.05 20.26
N SER A 397 14.19 21.49 20.55
CA SER A 397 14.78 20.40 19.77
C SER A 397 14.15 19.05 20.12
N LYS A 398 13.98 18.18 19.13
CA LYS A 398 13.22 16.93 19.29
C LYS A 398 14.06 15.87 20.03
N CYS A 399 13.60 15.45 21.20
CA CYS A 399 14.17 14.30 21.92
C CYS A 399 13.77 12.99 21.22
N VAL A 400 14.72 12.07 21.07
CA VAL A 400 14.49 10.74 20.50
C VAL A 400 15.11 9.70 21.44
N PRO A 401 14.32 8.80 22.04
CA PRO A 401 14.82 7.71 22.85
C PRO A 401 15.56 6.69 21.97
N THR A 402 16.56 6.03 22.55
CA THR A 402 17.37 4.99 21.89
C THR A 402 17.18 3.65 22.59
N VAL A 403 17.60 2.57 21.94
CA VAL A 403 17.37 1.17 22.36
C VAL A 403 18.00 0.82 23.72
N ASN A 404 18.87 1.69 24.27
CA ASN A 404 19.64 1.46 25.50
C ASN A 404 19.25 2.39 26.67
N ASP A 405 17.99 2.83 26.78
CA ASP A 405 17.51 3.77 27.82
C ASP A 405 18.25 5.14 27.86
N GLU A 406 18.91 5.50 26.76
CA GLU A 406 19.47 6.84 26.55
C GLU A 406 18.62 7.64 25.56
N TYR A 407 18.78 8.97 25.52
CA TYR A 407 18.12 9.84 24.54
C TYR A 407 19.11 10.71 23.76
N ILE A 408 18.74 11.00 22.51
CA ILE A 408 19.48 11.90 21.61
C ILE A 408 18.61 13.11 21.26
N CYS A 409 19.19 14.30 21.28
CA CYS A 409 18.53 15.51 20.84
C CYS A 409 18.75 15.75 19.34
N LYS A 410 17.68 15.73 18.54
CA LYS A 410 17.69 16.19 17.15
C LYS A 410 17.55 17.71 17.12
N CYS A 411 18.68 18.40 16.95
CA CYS A 411 18.73 19.85 17.00
C CYS A 411 17.98 20.54 15.88
N ARG A 412 17.29 21.63 16.24
CA ARG A 412 16.69 22.55 15.28
C ARG A 412 17.78 23.22 14.44
N ALA A 413 17.48 23.53 13.18
CA ALA A 413 18.43 24.17 12.25
C ALA A 413 19.03 25.46 12.85
N GLY A 414 20.36 25.53 12.88
CA GLY A 414 21.12 26.63 13.51
C GLY A 414 21.62 26.33 14.92
N TYR A 415 21.43 25.11 15.45
CA TYR A 415 21.96 24.67 16.74
C TYR A 415 22.65 23.30 16.62
N LYS A 416 23.74 23.12 17.38
CA LYS A 416 24.55 21.90 17.47
C LYS A 416 24.95 21.65 18.93
N GLY A 417 25.53 20.48 19.20
CA GLY A 417 25.88 20.04 20.56
C GLY A 417 25.03 18.87 21.01
N LYS A 418 25.46 18.18 22.08
CA LYS A 418 24.83 16.94 22.55
C LYS A 418 23.36 17.17 22.97
N TYR A 419 23.07 18.36 23.45
CA TYR A 419 21.76 18.82 23.90
C TYR A 419 21.28 20.07 23.13
N CYS A 420 21.86 20.33 21.96
CA CYS A 420 21.54 21.48 21.11
C CYS A 420 21.83 22.83 21.77
N GLU A 421 22.81 22.86 22.65
CA GLU A 421 23.15 24.01 23.49
C GLU A 421 24.00 25.08 22.80
N ARG A 422 24.57 24.78 21.62
CA ARG A 422 25.46 25.70 20.90
C ARG A 422 24.77 26.22 19.64
N PRO A 423 24.74 27.53 19.40
CA PRO A 423 24.39 28.06 18.09
C PRO A 423 25.44 27.58 17.07
N ASP A 424 24.96 27.09 15.93
CA ASP A 424 25.77 26.67 14.81
C ASP A 424 26.02 27.87 13.89
N ASP A 425 27.03 28.66 14.21
CA ASP A 425 27.40 29.88 13.49
C ASP A 425 27.82 29.63 12.02
N GLU A 426 27.98 28.36 11.61
CA GLU A 426 28.27 27.96 10.23
C GLU A 426 27.07 27.34 9.48
N SER A 427 25.89 27.27 10.11
CA SER A 427 24.72 26.67 9.48
C SER A 427 24.11 27.57 8.38
N PRO A 428 23.91 27.06 7.15
CA PRO A 428 23.28 27.82 6.09
C PRO A 428 21.79 28.11 6.41
N THR A 429 21.44 29.37 6.66
CA THR A 429 20.08 29.82 7.02
C THR A 429 19.29 30.39 5.83
N CYS A 430 19.38 29.76 4.65
CA CYS A 430 18.67 30.25 3.46
C CYS A 430 17.16 30.03 3.52
N ARG A 431 16.41 31.10 3.76
CA ARG A 431 14.95 31.08 3.88
C ARG A 431 14.29 32.02 2.88
N LYS A 432 13.00 31.78 2.63
CA LYS A 432 12.16 32.58 1.73
C LYS A 432 11.38 33.60 2.54
N GLU A 433 11.62 34.88 2.30
CA GLU A 433 10.83 35.98 2.85
C GLU A 433 9.78 36.43 1.84
N GLN A 434 8.53 36.60 2.27
CA GLN A 434 7.44 37.08 1.42
C GLN A 434 7.31 38.59 1.57
N ILE A 435 7.27 39.30 0.43
CA ILE A 435 7.16 40.76 0.38
C ILE A 435 5.96 41.12 -0.48
N ARG A 436 5.25 42.19 -0.11
CA ARG A 436 4.08 42.68 -0.84
C ARG A 436 4.25 44.16 -1.18
N GLU A 437 4.79 44.42 -2.37
CA GLU A 437 5.12 45.76 -2.85
C GLU A 437 4.69 45.96 -4.30
N TYR A 438 4.65 47.22 -4.74
CA TYR A 438 4.44 47.56 -6.15
C TYR A 438 5.70 47.22 -6.95
N TYR A 439 5.54 46.41 -8.01
CA TYR A 439 6.66 46.14 -8.90
C TYR A 439 6.86 47.34 -9.81
N SER A 440 8.05 47.94 -9.75
CA SER A 440 8.39 49.15 -10.48
C SER A 440 9.62 48.92 -11.32
N GLU A 441 9.59 49.37 -12.57
CA GLU A 441 10.71 49.25 -13.52
C GLU A 441 10.65 50.39 -14.52
N ASN A 442 11.79 51.05 -14.77
CA ASN A 442 11.93 52.18 -15.69
C ASN A 442 10.88 53.30 -15.49
N GLY A 443 10.54 53.59 -14.23
CA GLY A 443 9.55 54.62 -13.87
C GLY A 443 8.08 54.18 -13.99
N CYS A 444 7.80 52.96 -14.46
CA CYS A 444 6.46 52.38 -14.55
C CYS A 444 6.20 51.44 -13.37
N HIS A 445 4.96 51.38 -12.86
CA HIS A 445 4.62 50.54 -11.71
C HIS A 445 3.42 49.63 -11.95
N SER A 446 3.32 48.54 -11.18
CA SER A 446 2.18 47.63 -11.24
C SER A 446 0.91 48.31 -10.71
N ARG A 447 -0.26 47.91 -11.22
CA ARG A 447 -1.55 48.47 -10.76
C ARG A 447 -1.89 48.11 -9.31
N LYS A 448 -1.37 46.98 -8.82
CA LYS A 448 -1.59 46.47 -7.45
C LYS A 448 -0.27 45.93 -6.88
N PRO A 449 -0.11 45.93 -5.54
CA PRO A 449 1.02 45.27 -4.89
C PRO A 449 1.05 43.78 -5.23
N LEU A 450 2.21 43.29 -5.63
CA LEU A 450 2.43 41.88 -5.94
C LEU A 450 2.95 41.14 -4.70
N LYS A 451 2.38 39.96 -4.43
CA LYS A 451 2.99 39.01 -3.49
C LYS A 451 4.20 38.38 -4.19
N MET A 452 5.38 38.84 -3.82
CA MET A 452 6.67 38.35 -4.30
C MET A 452 7.42 37.68 -3.14
N ALA A 453 8.51 37.01 -3.43
CA ALA A 453 9.36 36.44 -2.40
C ALA A 453 10.83 36.66 -2.75
N LYS A 454 11.65 36.95 -1.73
CA LYS A 454 13.11 37.06 -1.82
C LYS A 454 13.74 35.94 -0.99
N CYS A 455 14.91 35.49 -1.43
CA CYS A 455 15.72 34.55 -0.65
C CYS A 455 16.67 35.35 0.24
N ILE A 456 16.64 35.09 1.55
CA ILE A 456 17.44 35.80 2.54
C ILE A 456 18.03 34.76 3.48
N GLY A 457 19.31 34.95 3.83
CA GLY A 457 20.03 34.06 4.73
C GLY A 457 21.51 33.99 4.40
N THR A 458 22.29 33.44 5.33
CA THR A 458 23.71 33.17 5.14
C THR A 458 23.89 31.72 4.67
N CYS A 459 24.87 31.47 3.82
CA CYS A 459 25.10 30.13 3.24
C CYS A 459 26.57 29.69 3.33
N GLY A 460 27.31 30.18 4.34
CA GLY A 460 28.75 29.98 4.45
C GLY A 460 29.49 30.52 3.22
N SER A 461 30.23 29.66 2.52
CA SER A 461 30.96 29.96 1.27
C SER A 461 30.08 29.99 0.00
N SER A 462 28.76 29.87 0.14
CA SER A 462 27.80 29.87 -0.96
C SER A 462 26.75 30.97 -0.79
N CYS A 463 25.93 31.23 -1.81
CA CYS A 463 24.91 32.29 -1.76
C CYS A 463 23.49 31.72 -1.65
N CYS A 464 22.60 32.44 -0.94
CA CYS A 464 21.19 32.08 -0.81
C CYS A 464 20.39 32.56 -2.02
N HIS A 465 20.00 31.65 -2.91
CA HIS A 465 19.31 32.00 -4.16
C HIS A 465 18.06 31.15 -4.43
N ALA A 466 17.27 31.61 -5.41
CA ALA A 466 16.06 30.94 -5.87
C ALA A 466 16.41 29.67 -6.65
N ARG A 467 16.09 28.50 -6.09
CA ARG A 467 16.23 27.19 -6.75
C ARG A 467 15.12 26.91 -7.75
N LYS A 468 13.92 27.45 -7.51
CA LYS A 468 12.77 27.35 -8.42
C LYS A 468 12.07 28.71 -8.48
N SER A 469 11.88 29.23 -9.68
CA SER A 469 11.05 30.40 -9.98
C SER A 469 9.86 30.00 -10.86
N LYS A 470 8.80 30.82 -10.86
CA LYS A 470 7.66 30.70 -11.77
C LYS A 470 7.42 32.06 -12.42
N ARG A 471 7.36 32.10 -13.76
CA ARG A 471 7.01 33.30 -14.51
C ARG A 471 5.57 33.72 -14.26
N ARG A 472 5.35 35.03 -14.08
CA ARG A 472 4.04 35.65 -13.93
C ARG A 472 3.96 36.90 -14.78
N LYS A 473 2.93 37.00 -15.62
CA LYS A 473 2.61 38.23 -16.35
C LYS A 473 2.10 39.32 -15.41
N VAL A 474 2.76 40.48 -15.43
CA VAL A 474 2.44 41.67 -14.65
C VAL A 474 2.13 42.82 -15.61
N ARG A 475 1.03 43.52 -15.38
CA ARG A 475 0.66 44.72 -16.15
C ARG A 475 1.24 45.96 -15.46
N LEU A 476 2.00 46.75 -16.21
CA LEU A 476 2.66 47.98 -15.79
C LEU A 476 1.96 49.20 -16.38
N ILE A 477 1.97 50.31 -15.63
CA ILE A 477 1.45 51.62 -16.03
C ILE A 477 2.56 52.65 -15.82
N CYS A 478 2.86 53.42 -16.85
CA CYS A 478 3.89 54.45 -16.83
C CYS A 478 3.31 55.85 -16.60
N PRO A 479 4.13 56.85 -16.21
CA PRO A 479 3.67 58.21 -15.96
C PRO A 479 3.09 58.92 -17.20
N ASP A 480 3.55 58.53 -18.40
CA ASP A 480 3.07 59.02 -19.69
C ASP A 480 1.74 58.35 -20.14
N GLY A 481 1.16 57.48 -19.30
CA GLY A 481 -0.09 56.77 -19.57
C GLY A 481 0.07 55.49 -20.40
N THR A 482 1.27 55.15 -20.85
CA THR A 482 1.53 53.90 -21.59
C THR A 482 1.34 52.67 -20.70
N ARG A 483 0.88 51.56 -21.30
CA ARG A 483 0.57 50.30 -20.61
C ARG A 483 1.15 49.13 -21.36
N PHE A 484 1.87 48.27 -20.67
CA PHE A 484 2.40 47.03 -21.25
C PHE A 484 2.41 45.91 -20.21
N THR A 485 2.62 44.68 -20.69
CA THR A 485 2.67 43.47 -19.84
C THR A 485 4.07 42.88 -19.90
N LYS A 486 4.63 42.53 -18.75
CA LYS A 486 5.96 41.93 -18.62
C LYS A 486 5.90 40.63 -17.82
N ASP A 487 6.71 39.65 -18.21
CA ASP A 487 6.91 38.44 -17.43
C ASP A 487 7.92 38.70 -16.30
N VAL A 488 7.49 38.48 -15.06
CA VAL A 488 8.31 38.62 -13.85
C VAL A 488 8.47 37.26 -13.20
N ASP A 489 9.70 36.91 -12.82
CA ASP A 489 10.00 35.65 -12.13
C ASP A 489 9.69 35.74 -10.63
N ILE A 490 8.83 34.85 -10.15
CA ILE A 490 8.47 34.76 -8.73
C ILE A 490 9.15 33.56 -8.10
N VAL A 491 9.95 33.81 -7.06
CA VAL A 491 10.64 32.78 -6.29
C VAL A 491 9.65 31.84 -5.60
N ARG A 492 9.82 30.53 -5.79
CA ARG A 492 9.03 29.47 -5.15
C ARG A 492 9.80 28.74 -4.05
N LYS A 493 11.08 28.45 -4.28
CA LYS A 493 11.96 27.74 -3.34
C LYS A 493 13.34 28.39 -3.30
N CYS A 494 13.87 28.62 -2.11
CA CYS A 494 15.23 29.12 -1.88
C CYS A 494 16.15 27.95 -1.47
N ALA A 495 17.42 28.02 -1.83
CA ALA A 495 18.46 27.09 -1.39
C ALA A 495 19.84 27.75 -1.44
N CYS A 496 20.80 27.21 -0.71
CA CYS A 496 22.20 27.60 -0.85
C CYS A 496 22.77 27.03 -2.15
N THR A 497 23.42 27.88 -2.95
CA THR A 497 23.97 27.52 -4.25
C THR A 497 25.40 28.02 -4.39
N LYS A 498 26.30 27.19 -4.94
CA LYS A 498 27.71 27.54 -5.16
C LYS A 498 27.95 28.62 -6.23
N LYS A 499 26.95 28.92 -7.07
CA LYS A 499 27.04 29.97 -8.10
C LYS A 499 26.33 31.24 -7.61
N CYS A 500 27.11 32.23 -7.23
CA CYS A 500 26.65 33.59 -6.96
C CYS A 500 26.80 34.38 -8.26
N TYR A 501 25.70 34.91 -8.80
CA TYR A 501 25.70 35.72 -10.02
C TYR A 501 25.55 37.20 -9.69
#